data_AF-A0A6M2D742-F1
#
_entry.id   AF-A0A6M2D742-F1
#
_cell.length_a   1.000
_cell.length_b   1.000
_cell.length_c   1.000
_cell.angle_alpha   90.00
_cell.angle_beta   90.00
_cell.angle_gamma   90.00
#
_symmetry.space_group_name_H-M   'P 1'
#
loop_
_entity.id
_entity.type
_entity.pdbx_description
1 polymer ?
#
loop_
_entity_poly.entity_id
_entity_poly.type
_entity_poly.pdbx_seq_one_letter_code
_entity_poly.pdbx_strand_id
1 'polypeptide(L)'
;VISDGLGPFFKSKFLALKCENAEQEVRSLRYIAGQLQPQVICGDQVSSLIDEWNMLKCDGDRGTLHLEGRVDVYWTKMLCLKTTTGELKYPLLSKIIKALLCLPHGNVDAERGFSENKNLLDGRNSLSIASINGMRQVKSILQHYDGDATKVPLNPYLLRSVRQARAKYAQRLSLEASSSKRRATEDPVVKQPTHEAAKAALEDQLAASKALLTSAEEIINAGVKKKDMNKVSSGHVLLAKGNASLEIAFGKLSKLEEISKKRKHYCVVSRLLKLSGV
;
A
#
# COMPACT_ATOMS: atom_id res chain seq x y z
N VAL A 1 -29.80 -3.57 -6.69
CA VAL A 1 -29.29 -4.81 -6.05
C VAL A 1 -28.64 -4.49 -4.69
N ILE A 2 -29.32 -3.68 -3.85
CA ILE A 2 -28.86 -3.33 -2.49
C ILE A 2 -30.03 -3.59 -1.51
N SER A 3 -30.74 -4.70 -1.65
CA SER A 3 -31.89 -5.02 -0.79
C SER A 3 -31.67 -6.20 0.15
N ASP A 4 -30.71 -7.08 -0.10
CA ASP A 4 -30.80 -8.41 0.53
C ASP A 4 -29.83 -8.62 1.71
N GLY A 5 -29.11 -7.58 2.15
CA GLY A 5 -28.13 -7.67 3.23
C GLY A 5 -28.53 -7.05 4.57
N LEU A 6 -29.62 -6.28 4.63
CA LEU A 6 -30.06 -5.67 5.89
C LEU A 6 -30.89 -6.68 6.68
N GLY A 7 -30.17 -7.51 7.45
CA GLY A 7 -30.80 -8.40 8.42
C GLY A 7 -31.74 -7.65 9.37
N PRO A 8 -32.80 -8.33 9.88
CA PRO A 8 -33.86 -7.70 10.69
C PRO A 8 -33.36 -6.99 11.95
N PHE A 9 -32.13 -7.26 12.39
CA PHE A 9 -31.47 -6.61 13.53
C PHE A 9 -31.10 -5.14 13.27
N PHE A 10 -30.69 -4.77 12.05
CA PHE A 10 -30.29 -3.39 11.75
C PHE A 10 -31.51 -2.47 11.54
N LYS A 11 -32.62 -3.04 11.05
CA LYS A 11 -33.88 -2.31 10.84
C LYS A 11 -34.54 -1.84 12.13
N SER A 12 -34.39 -2.56 13.26
CA SER A 12 -35.11 -2.19 14.49
C SER A 12 -34.31 -1.28 15.43
N LYS A 13 -32.98 -1.39 15.52
CA LYS A 13 -32.20 -0.63 16.52
C LYS A 13 -31.79 0.79 16.12
N PHE A 14 -31.58 1.05 14.83
CA PHE A 14 -31.20 2.40 14.39
C PHE A 14 -32.42 3.30 14.14
N LEU A 15 -33.60 2.70 13.96
CA LEU A 15 -34.83 3.39 13.54
C LEU A 15 -35.94 3.35 14.60
N ALA A 16 -35.91 2.43 15.56
CA ALA A 16 -36.68 2.59 16.78
C ALA A 16 -35.85 3.43 17.76
N LEU A 17 -36.09 4.73 17.77
CA LEU A 17 -35.74 5.61 18.90
C LEU A 17 -36.55 5.17 20.13
N LYS A 18 -36.23 4.01 20.70
CA LYS A 18 -36.62 3.70 22.07
C LYS A 18 -35.70 4.50 22.98
N CYS A 19 -36.27 5.63 23.43
CA CYS A 19 -35.67 6.58 24.32
C CYS A 19 -35.37 5.91 25.67
N GLU A 20 -34.10 5.61 25.95
CA GLU A 20 -33.69 5.18 27.29
C GLU A 20 -32.83 6.25 27.99
N ASN A 21 -32.21 7.22 27.30
CA ASN A 21 -31.52 8.35 27.95
C ASN A 21 -31.28 9.56 27.01
N ALA A 22 -32.06 10.63 27.14
CA ALA A 22 -31.90 11.87 26.37
C ALA A 22 -30.49 12.50 26.50
N GLU A 23 -29.86 12.37 27.67
CA GLU A 23 -28.49 12.85 27.89
C GLU A 23 -27.45 12.11 27.05
N GLN A 24 -27.64 10.81 26.84
CA GLN A 24 -26.70 9.97 26.11
C GLN A 24 -26.70 10.29 24.62
N GLU A 25 -27.87 10.61 24.06
CA GLU A 25 -28.00 11.05 22.68
C GLU A 25 -27.32 12.39 22.42
N VAL A 26 -27.51 13.37 23.31
CA VAL A 26 -26.84 14.68 23.21
C VAL A 26 -25.33 14.51 23.31
N ARG A 27 -24.84 13.61 24.19
CA ARG A 27 -23.42 13.26 24.28
C ARG A 27 -22.90 12.62 22.99
N SER A 28 -23.64 11.66 22.42
CA SER A 28 -23.26 11.00 21.15
C SER A 28 -23.26 11.96 19.97
N LEU A 29 -24.24 12.85 19.89
CA LEU A 29 -24.35 13.84 18.82
C LEU A 29 -23.25 14.90 18.93
N ARG A 30 -22.90 15.33 20.16
CA ARG A 30 -21.73 16.18 20.40
C ARG A 30 -20.42 15.49 20.04
N TYR A 31 -20.29 14.19 20.35
CA TYR A 31 -19.13 13.40 19.97
C TYR A 31 -18.98 13.30 18.45
N ILE A 32 -20.04 12.95 17.72
CA ILE A 32 -20.03 12.87 16.25
C ILE A 32 -19.72 14.24 15.64
N ALA A 33 -20.34 15.31 16.13
CA ALA A 33 -20.05 16.67 15.67
C ALA A 33 -18.58 17.06 15.90
N GLY A 34 -17.98 16.64 17.01
CA GLY A 34 -16.56 16.82 17.30
C GLY A 34 -15.63 16.04 16.36
N GLN A 35 -16.02 14.83 15.94
CA GLN A 35 -15.23 14.04 14.97
C GLN A 35 -15.30 14.59 13.54
N LEU A 36 -16.37 15.31 13.19
CA LEU A 36 -16.59 15.89 11.86
C LEU A 36 -16.11 17.35 11.74
N GLN A 37 -15.52 17.90 12.81
CA GLN A 37 -14.88 19.22 12.80
C GLN A 37 -13.50 19.19 12.13
N PRO A 38 -13.07 20.28 11.47
CA PRO A 38 -13.83 21.51 11.14
C PRO A 38 -14.52 21.43 9.77
N GLN A 39 -14.46 20.28 9.08
CA GLN A 39 -14.80 20.17 7.66
C GLN A 39 -16.32 20.23 7.39
N VAL A 40 -17.15 19.78 8.34
CA VAL A 40 -18.61 19.69 8.16
C VAL A 40 -19.36 20.69 9.03
N ILE A 41 -18.92 20.93 10.26
CA ILE A 41 -19.56 21.80 11.26
C ILE A 41 -18.50 22.54 12.09
N CYS A 42 -18.76 23.80 12.42
CA CYS A 42 -17.93 24.58 13.34
C CYS A 42 -18.37 24.38 14.81
N GLY A 43 -17.43 24.51 15.76
CA GLY A 43 -17.68 24.19 17.18
C GLY A 43 -18.77 25.04 17.85
N ASP A 44 -19.00 26.25 17.34
CA ASP A 44 -20.07 27.18 17.72
C ASP A 44 -21.48 26.72 17.29
N GLN A 45 -21.57 25.89 16.24
CA GLN A 45 -22.84 25.42 15.69
C GLN A 45 -23.38 24.14 16.35
N VAL A 46 -22.63 23.55 17.29
CA VAL A 46 -23.01 22.29 17.96
C VAL A 46 -24.26 22.45 18.83
N SER A 47 -24.44 23.62 19.47
CA SER A 47 -25.65 23.91 20.25
C SER A 47 -26.89 24.00 19.35
N SER A 48 -26.80 24.75 18.25
CA SER A 48 -27.89 24.88 17.27
C SER A 48 -28.26 23.55 16.60
N LEU A 49 -27.29 22.66 16.41
CA LEU A 49 -27.54 21.30 15.92
C LEU A 49 -28.35 20.47 16.93
N ILE A 50 -28.06 20.59 18.23
CA ILE A 50 -28.83 19.89 19.28
C ILE A 50 -30.28 20.40 19.28
N ASP A 51 -30.47 21.70 19.08
CA ASP A 51 -31.80 22.31 18.97
C ASP A 51 -32.57 21.79 17.76
N GLU A 52 -31.92 21.69 16.59
CA GLU A 52 -32.50 21.06 15.38
C GLU A 52 -32.89 19.59 15.62
N TRP A 53 -32.04 18.82 16.32
CA TRP A 53 -32.30 17.42 16.67
C TRP A 53 -33.54 17.28 17.57
N ASN A 54 -33.65 18.14 18.59
CA ASN A 54 -34.80 18.15 19.48
C ASN A 54 -36.09 18.57 18.75
N MET A 55 -36.00 19.55 17.84
CA MET A 55 -37.12 19.96 17.00
C MET A 55 -37.62 18.81 16.11
N LEU A 56 -36.71 18.06 15.49
CA LEU A 56 -37.06 16.88 14.67
C LEU A 56 -37.84 15.84 15.48
N LYS A 57 -37.48 15.61 16.75
CA LYS A 57 -38.21 14.68 17.63
C LYS A 57 -39.64 15.14 17.90
N CYS A 58 -39.81 16.42 18.20
CA CYS A 58 -41.13 17.01 18.42
C CYS A 58 -42.01 16.97 17.16
N ASP A 59 -41.40 17.03 15.97
CA ASP A 59 -42.08 16.90 14.69
C ASP A 59 -42.42 15.45 14.33
N GLY A 60 -41.57 14.49 14.72
CA GLY A 60 -41.76 13.06 14.47
C GLY A 60 -43.04 12.47 15.10
N ASP A 61 -43.56 13.12 16.12
CA ASP A 61 -44.80 12.74 16.82
C ASP A 61 -46.08 13.24 16.10
N ARG A 62 -45.95 14.13 15.10
CA ARG A 62 -47.09 14.80 14.45
C ARG A 62 -47.53 14.22 13.11
N GLY A 63 -46.92 13.15 12.62
CA GLY A 63 -47.36 12.55 11.36
C GLY A 63 -46.31 11.68 10.72
N THR A 64 -46.46 10.38 10.98
CA THR A 64 -45.98 9.22 10.23
C THR A 64 -45.60 9.50 8.77
N LEU A 65 -44.36 9.93 8.54
CA LEU A 65 -43.64 9.54 7.33
C LEU A 65 -43.33 8.05 7.49
N HIS A 66 -44.20 7.22 6.91
CA HIS A 66 -44.06 5.77 6.93
C HIS A 66 -42.65 5.39 6.46
N LEU A 67 -41.92 4.62 7.29
CA LEU A 67 -40.54 4.13 7.04
C LEU A 67 -40.50 3.04 5.94
N GLU A 68 -41.37 3.15 4.94
CA GLU A 68 -41.37 2.27 3.78
C GLU A 68 -40.45 2.86 2.71
N GLY A 69 -39.23 2.34 2.65
CA GLY A 69 -38.29 2.68 1.60
C GLY A 69 -36.83 2.58 2.03
N ARG A 70 -35.95 2.98 1.11
CA ARG A 70 -34.52 3.09 1.41
C ARG A 70 -34.28 4.31 2.32
N VAL A 71 -33.34 4.16 3.25
CA VAL A 71 -33.01 5.17 4.28
C VAL A 71 -32.55 6.50 3.68
N ASP A 72 -31.85 6.45 2.55
CA ASP A 72 -31.44 7.63 1.75
C ASP A 72 -32.64 8.44 1.26
N VAL A 73 -33.69 7.78 0.75
CA VAL A 73 -34.91 8.43 0.26
C VAL A 73 -35.69 9.08 1.40
N TYR A 74 -35.76 8.41 2.55
CA TYR A 74 -36.42 8.96 3.75
C TYR A 74 -35.73 10.25 4.20
N TRP A 75 -34.41 10.20 4.42
CA TRP A 75 -33.67 11.39 4.84
C TRP A 75 -33.65 12.46 3.77
N THR A 76 -33.62 12.12 2.48
CA THR A 76 -33.73 13.13 1.40
C THR A 76 -35.04 13.91 1.50
N LYS A 77 -36.17 13.22 1.75
CA LYS A 77 -37.48 13.90 1.92
C LYS A 77 -37.52 14.78 3.17
N MET A 78 -37.06 14.25 4.31
CA MET A 78 -37.00 14.99 5.58
C MET A 78 -36.11 16.24 5.50
N LEU A 79 -34.95 16.09 4.86
CA LEU A 79 -33.96 17.17 4.74
C LEU A 79 -34.31 18.20 3.65
N CYS A 80 -35.32 17.92 2.82
CA CYS A 80 -35.88 18.86 1.85
C CYS A 80 -37.07 19.66 2.40
N LEU A 81 -37.50 19.41 3.65
CA LEU A 81 -38.53 20.20 4.29
C LEU A 81 -38.08 21.65 4.43
N LYS A 82 -38.98 22.56 4.04
CA LYS A 82 -38.74 24.00 4.09
C LYS A 82 -39.65 24.65 5.12
N THR A 83 -39.13 25.66 5.79
CA THR A 83 -39.89 26.57 6.64
C THR A 83 -40.81 27.45 5.78
N THR A 84 -41.79 28.12 6.39
CA THR A 84 -42.68 29.08 5.72
C THR A 84 -41.93 30.22 5.01
N THR A 85 -40.68 30.48 5.40
CA THR A 85 -39.76 31.44 4.78
C THR A 85 -39.01 30.89 3.56
N GLY A 86 -39.19 29.61 3.21
CA GLY A 86 -38.53 28.95 2.08
C GLY A 86 -37.12 28.40 2.38
N GLU A 87 -36.59 28.62 3.58
CA GLU A 87 -35.32 28.07 4.05
C GLU A 87 -35.45 26.60 4.50
N LEU A 88 -34.34 25.86 4.50
CA LEU A 88 -34.34 24.47 4.98
C LEU A 88 -34.68 24.43 6.47
N LYS A 89 -35.58 23.52 6.84
CA LYS A 89 -36.02 23.36 8.24
C LYS A 89 -34.91 22.85 9.17
N TYR A 90 -34.00 22.01 8.66
CA TYR A 90 -32.87 21.45 9.41
C TYR A 90 -31.54 21.55 8.63
N PRO A 91 -30.94 22.74 8.52
CA PRO A 91 -29.76 22.95 7.69
C PRO A 91 -28.50 22.26 8.24
N LEU A 92 -28.27 22.25 9.56
CA LEU A 92 -27.08 21.63 10.16
C LEU A 92 -27.23 20.11 10.22
N LEU A 93 -28.42 19.64 10.58
CA LEU A 93 -28.73 18.21 10.61
C LEU A 93 -28.63 17.58 9.22
N SER A 94 -29.03 18.31 8.17
CA SER A 94 -28.87 17.89 6.78
C SER A 94 -27.41 17.60 6.42
N LYS A 95 -26.49 18.44 6.87
CA LYS A 95 -25.05 18.26 6.60
C LYS A 95 -24.51 17.01 7.30
N ILE A 96 -24.83 16.80 8.58
CA ILE A 96 -24.38 15.62 9.31
C ILE A 96 -24.92 14.34 8.70
N ILE A 97 -26.23 14.29 8.48
CA ILE A 97 -26.88 13.07 8.03
C ILE A 97 -26.40 12.69 6.64
N LYS A 98 -26.21 13.66 5.74
CA LYS A 98 -25.57 13.42 4.43
C LYS A 98 -24.13 12.91 4.59
N ALA A 99 -23.33 13.50 5.48
CA ALA A 99 -21.97 13.04 5.73
C ALA A 99 -21.95 11.59 6.25
N LEU A 100 -22.83 11.24 7.19
CA LEU A 100 -22.95 9.90 7.75
C LEU A 100 -23.43 8.87 6.70
N LEU A 101 -24.39 9.24 5.85
CA LEU A 101 -24.90 8.35 4.79
C LEU A 101 -23.90 8.16 3.64
N CYS A 102 -22.92 9.05 3.50
CA CYS A 102 -21.81 8.89 2.55
C CYS A 102 -20.68 7.99 3.08
N LEU A 103 -20.72 7.57 4.35
CA LEU A 103 -19.72 6.67 4.89
C LEU A 103 -19.97 5.24 4.36
N PRO A 104 -18.97 4.60 3.73
CA PRO A 104 -19.12 3.24 3.25
C PRO A 104 -19.36 2.30 4.45
N HIS A 105 -20.43 1.53 4.40
CA HIS A 105 -20.83 0.61 5.48
C HIS A 105 -19.92 -0.64 5.60
N GLY A 106 -18.89 -0.75 4.76
CA GLY A 106 -17.91 -1.82 4.79
C GLY A 106 -17.02 -1.80 3.55
N ASN A 107 -16.13 -2.79 3.45
CA ASN A 107 -15.19 -2.91 2.33
C ASN A 107 -15.82 -3.44 1.03
N VAL A 108 -17.13 -3.74 1.04
CA VAL A 108 -17.86 -4.39 -0.05
C VAL A 108 -17.76 -3.59 -1.36
N ASP A 109 -17.81 -2.26 -1.30
CA ASP A 109 -17.69 -1.42 -2.50
C ASP A 109 -16.27 -1.45 -3.10
N ALA A 110 -15.24 -1.56 -2.25
CA ALA A 110 -13.86 -1.73 -2.71
C ALA A 110 -13.64 -3.13 -3.30
N GLU A 111 -14.20 -4.16 -2.68
CA GLU A 111 -14.14 -5.55 -3.14
C GLU A 111 -14.86 -5.75 -4.48
N ARG A 112 -16.02 -5.11 -4.66
CA ARG A 112 -16.69 -5.06 -5.97
C ARG A 112 -15.79 -4.40 -7.02
N GLY A 113 -15.11 -3.31 -6.65
CA GLY A 113 -14.11 -2.67 -7.49
C GLY A 113 -12.95 -3.57 -7.89
N PHE A 114 -12.46 -4.40 -6.96
CA PHE A 114 -11.40 -5.37 -7.25
C PHE A 114 -11.87 -6.52 -8.13
N SER A 115 -13.09 -7.01 -7.93
CA SER A 115 -13.69 -8.02 -8.81
C SER A 115 -13.86 -7.51 -10.24
N GLU A 116 -14.28 -6.26 -10.42
CA GLU A 116 -14.34 -5.63 -11.75
C GLU A 116 -12.95 -5.45 -12.39
N ASN A 117 -11.92 -5.24 -11.58
CA ASN A 117 -10.54 -5.15 -12.05
C ASN A 117 -9.95 -6.52 -12.41
N LYS A 118 -10.49 -7.61 -11.86
CA LYS A 118 -10.03 -8.98 -12.18
C LYS A 118 -10.08 -9.23 -13.69
N ASN A 119 -11.16 -8.83 -14.36
CA ASN A 119 -11.28 -8.95 -15.82
C ASN A 119 -10.25 -8.10 -16.59
N LEU A 120 -9.76 -7.01 -16.01
CA LEU A 120 -8.71 -6.16 -16.60
C LEU A 120 -7.30 -6.73 -16.38
N LEU A 121 -7.13 -7.55 -15.35
CA LEU A 121 -5.85 -8.16 -14.94
C LEU A 121 -5.68 -9.59 -15.45
N ASP A 122 -6.76 -10.33 -15.68
CA ASP A 122 -6.75 -11.72 -16.15
C ASP A 122 -6.36 -11.86 -17.64
N GLY A 123 -6.34 -10.76 -18.40
CA GLY A 123 -5.80 -10.75 -19.77
C GLY A 123 -4.27 -10.75 -19.82
N ARG A 124 -3.67 -11.18 -20.94
CA ARG A 124 -2.21 -11.10 -21.21
C ARG A 124 -1.63 -9.67 -21.21
N ASN A 125 -2.40 -8.67 -20.81
CA ASN A 125 -2.03 -7.27 -20.84
C ASN A 125 -1.59 -6.83 -19.44
N SER A 126 -0.28 -6.71 -19.22
CA SER A 126 0.25 -6.04 -18.05
C SER A 126 0.02 -4.53 -18.18
N LEU A 127 -1.18 -4.06 -17.83
CA LEU A 127 -1.48 -2.64 -17.82
C LEU A 127 -0.81 -1.96 -16.63
N SER A 128 -0.26 -0.77 -16.84
CA SER A 128 0.27 0.01 -15.73
C SER A 128 -0.85 0.45 -14.79
N ILE A 129 -0.55 0.60 -13.50
CA ILE A 129 -1.49 1.07 -12.47
C ILE A 129 -2.16 2.39 -12.87
N ALA A 130 -1.40 3.31 -13.48
CA ALA A 130 -1.92 4.58 -13.97
C ALA A 130 -3.03 4.39 -15.04
N SER A 131 -2.88 3.38 -15.90
CA SER A 131 -3.85 3.07 -16.95
C SER A 131 -5.13 2.47 -16.35
N ILE A 132 -4.99 1.58 -15.35
CA ILE A 132 -6.13 1.00 -14.62
C ILE A 132 -6.92 2.10 -13.89
N ASN A 133 -6.23 3.00 -13.19
CA ASN A 133 -6.85 4.13 -12.50
C ASN A 133 -7.60 5.06 -13.48
N GLY A 134 -7.00 5.34 -14.64
CA GLY A 134 -7.64 6.15 -15.69
C GLY A 134 -8.93 5.51 -16.22
N MET A 135 -8.89 4.22 -16.56
CA MET A 135 -10.09 3.51 -17.02
C MET A 135 -11.18 3.45 -15.95
N ARG A 136 -10.79 3.25 -14.68
CA ARG A 136 -11.74 3.20 -13.57
C ARG A 136 -12.46 4.54 -13.35
N GLN A 137 -11.74 5.65 -13.45
CA GLN A 137 -12.34 6.99 -13.38
C GLN A 137 -13.37 7.21 -14.50
N VAL A 138 -13.01 6.87 -15.74
CA VAL A 138 -13.93 6.99 -16.88
C VAL A 138 -15.17 6.12 -16.70
N LYS A 139 -14.98 4.85 -16.30
CA LYS A 139 -16.09 3.92 -16.06
C LYS A 139 -17.02 4.42 -14.95
N SER A 140 -16.46 4.94 -13.85
CA SER A 140 -17.24 5.47 -12.73
C SER A 140 -18.06 6.69 -13.14
N ILE A 141 -17.49 7.61 -13.93
CA ILE A 141 -18.23 8.76 -14.47
C ILE A 141 -19.33 8.28 -15.41
N LEU A 142 -19.04 7.33 -16.31
CA LEU A 142 -20.03 6.83 -17.26
C LEU A 142 -21.19 6.11 -16.55
N GLN A 143 -20.91 5.36 -15.48
CA GLN A 143 -21.93 4.74 -14.62
C GLN A 143 -22.84 5.77 -13.93
N HIS A 144 -22.32 6.96 -13.61
CA HIS A 144 -23.14 8.05 -13.08
C HIS A 144 -24.20 8.55 -14.07
N TYR A 145 -23.96 8.37 -15.38
CA TYR A 145 -24.88 8.74 -16.46
C TYR A 145 -25.57 7.52 -17.09
N ASP A 146 -25.85 6.48 -16.30
CA ASP A 146 -26.52 5.24 -16.72
C ASP A 146 -25.81 4.46 -17.85
N GLY A 147 -24.50 4.68 -18.04
CA GLY A 147 -23.77 4.06 -19.14
C GLY A 147 -23.84 4.83 -20.46
N ASP A 148 -24.58 5.93 -20.52
CA ASP A 148 -24.81 6.69 -21.74
C ASP A 148 -23.80 7.84 -21.88
N ALA A 149 -22.90 7.72 -22.85
CA ALA A 149 -21.87 8.72 -23.11
C ALA A 149 -22.43 10.06 -23.62
N THR A 150 -23.64 10.06 -24.21
CA THR A 150 -24.24 11.28 -24.78
C THR A 150 -24.74 12.25 -23.71
N LYS A 151 -25.08 11.71 -22.53
CA LYS A 151 -25.53 12.49 -21.37
C LYS A 151 -24.38 13.17 -20.62
N VAL A 152 -23.12 12.81 -20.91
CA VAL A 152 -21.96 13.36 -20.22
C VAL A 152 -21.70 14.80 -20.71
N PRO A 153 -21.78 15.80 -19.83
CA PRO A 153 -21.59 17.19 -20.22
C PRO A 153 -20.13 17.45 -20.61
N LEU A 154 -19.91 18.01 -21.80
CA LEU A 154 -18.59 18.37 -22.30
C LEU A 154 -18.11 19.68 -21.66
N ASN A 155 -17.46 19.56 -20.51
CA ASN A 155 -16.87 20.69 -19.81
C ASN A 155 -15.65 21.26 -20.58
N PRO A 156 -15.47 22.59 -20.68
CA PRO A 156 -14.24 23.21 -21.19
C PRO A 156 -12.93 22.65 -20.63
N TYR A 157 -12.92 22.23 -19.35
CA TYR A 157 -11.77 21.57 -18.74
C TYR A 157 -11.49 20.20 -19.34
N LEU A 158 -12.53 19.42 -19.67
CA LEU A 158 -12.41 18.13 -20.34
C LEU A 158 -11.83 18.32 -21.74
N LEU A 159 -12.35 19.28 -22.50
CA LEU A 159 -11.86 19.62 -23.84
C LEU A 159 -10.39 20.03 -23.81
N ARG A 160 -9.99 20.86 -22.83
CA ARG A 160 -8.59 21.24 -22.62
C ARG A 160 -7.72 20.03 -22.26
N SER A 161 -8.21 19.15 -21.40
CA SER A 161 -7.50 17.93 -20.99
C SER A 161 -7.26 17.00 -22.17
N VAL A 162 -8.27 16.77 -23.02
CA VAL A 162 -8.16 15.96 -24.24
C VAL A 162 -7.13 16.56 -25.20
N ARG A 163 -7.16 17.87 -25.44
CA ARG A 163 -6.15 18.56 -26.28
C ARG A 163 -4.72 18.36 -25.75
N GLN A 164 -4.55 18.34 -24.43
CA GLN A 164 -3.23 18.15 -23.80
C GLN A 164 -2.83 16.68 -23.62
N ALA A 165 -3.73 15.72 -23.84
CA ALA A 165 -3.50 14.31 -23.53
C ALA A 165 -2.28 13.75 -24.29
N ARG A 166 -2.15 14.08 -25.59
CA ARG A 166 -1.01 13.65 -26.41
C ARG A 166 0.31 14.24 -25.93
N ALA A 167 0.32 15.53 -25.56
CA ALA A 167 1.51 16.18 -25.04
C ALA A 167 1.95 15.57 -23.70
N LYS A 168 1.00 15.31 -22.78
CA LYS A 168 1.26 14.62 -21.50
C LYS A 168 1.77 13.19 -21.71
N TYR A 169 1.22 12.46 -22.68
CA TYR A 169 1.69 11.13 -23.03
C TYR A 169 3.13 11.15 -23.55
N ALA A 170 3.46 12.06 -24.48
CA ALA A 170 4.81 12.24 -24.98
C ALA A 170 5.79 12.64 -23.86
N GLN A 171 5.38 13.53 -22.95
CA GLN A 171 6.16 13.89 -21.78
C GLN A 171 6.44 12.67 -20.89
N ARG A 172 5.42 11.84 -20.60
CA ARG A 172 5.58 10.61 -19.83
C ARG A 172 6.58 9.66 -20.48
N LEU A 173 6.48 9.43 -21.80
CA LEU A 173 7.42 8.60 -22.55
C LEU A 173 8.86 9.13 -22.44
N SER A 174 9.05 10.46 -22.52
CA SER A 174 10.38 11.07 -22.39
C SER A 174 10.97 10.92 -20.97
N LEU A 175 10.13 10.96 -19.95
CA LEU A 175 10.51 10.74 -18.55
C LEU A 175 10.82 9.27 -18.27
N GLU A 176 10.03 8.34 -18.82
CA GLU A 176 10.30 6.91 -18.75
C GLU A 176 11.60 6.57 -19.49
N ALA A 177 11.85 7.13 -20.68
CA ALA A 177 13.10 6.91 -21.41
C ALA A 177 14.34 7.47 -20.69
N SER A 178 14.23 8.65 -20.07
CA SER A 178 15.34 9.25 -19.31
C SER A 178 15.59 8.52 -17.99
N SER A 179 14.54 8.07 -17.28
CA SER A 179 14.68 7.25 -16.08
C SER A 179 15.21 5.85 -16.37
N SER A 180 14.82 5.21 -17.47
CA SER A 180 15.43 3.95 -17.92
C SER A 180 16.90 4.12 -18.29
N LYS A 181 17.29 5.23 -18.92
CA LYS A 181 18.71 5.54 -19.17
C LYS A 181 19.48 5.76 -17.87
N ARG A 182 18.89 6.48 -16.90
CA ARG A 182 19.49 6.66 -15.56
C ARG A 182 19.64 5.34 -14.82
N ARG A 183 18.63 4.48 -14.82
CA ARG A 183 18.70 3.13 -14.24
C ARG A 183 19.75 2.27 -14.95
N ALA A 184 19.86 2.34 -16.27
CA ALA A 184 20.91 1.63 -17.01
C ALA A 184 22.34 2.15 -16.71
N THR A 185 22.49 3.41 -16.30
CA THR A 185 23.78 3.98 -15.87
C THR A 185 24.04 3.81 -14.36
N GLU A 186 22.99 3.75 -13.55
CA GLU A 186 23.02 3.54 -12.10
C GLU A 186 23.00 2.06 -11.70
N ASP A 187 22.70 1.17 -12.64
CA ASP A 187 23.08 -0.23 -12.64
C ASP A 187 24.44 -0.35 -13.38
N PRO A 188 25.60 -0.10 -12.74
CA PRO A 188 26.59 -1.15 -12.87
C PRO A 188 25.85 -2.34 -12.28
N VAL A 189 25.50 -3.31 -13.13
CA VAL A 189 25.28 -4.67 -12.64
C VAL A 189 26.40 -4.85 -11.62
N VAL A 190 26.06 -4.83 -10.33
CA VAL A 190 26.85 -5.51 -9.33
C VAL A 190 26.69 -6.92 -9.83
N LYS A 191 27.58 -7.28 -10.77
CA LYS A 191 27.99 -8.63 -11.00
C LYS A 191 28.57 -8.92 -9.63
N GLN A 192 27.71 -9.32 -8.70
CA GLN A 192 28.13 -10.17 -7.61
C GLN A 192 29.02 -11.15 -8.37
N PRO A 193 30.35 -11.14 -8.14
CA PRO A 193 31.20 -12.10 -8.79
C PRO A 193 30.47 -13.42 -8.59
N THR A 194 30.18 -14.11 -9.69
CA THR A 194 29.43 -15.36 -9.63
C THR A 194 30.03 -16.16 -8.48
N HIS A 195 29.20 -16.85 -7.70
CA HIS A 195 29.69 -17.58 -6.50
C HIS A 195 30.96 -18.41 -6.83
N GLU A 196 31.07 -18.86 -8.08
CA GLU A 196 32.25 -19.48 -8.69
C GLU A 196 33.48 -18.56 -8.81
N ALA A 197 33.35 -17.33 -9.33
CA ALA A 197 34.45 -16.36 -9.40
C ALA A 197 34.93 -15.90 -8.00
N ALA A 198 34.02 -15.74 -7.05
CA ALA A 198 34.38 -15.42 -5.66
C ALA A 198 35.08 -16.59 -4.97
N LYS A 199 34.67 -17.83 -5.28
CA LYS A 199 35.32 -19.05 -4.79
C LYS A 199 36.71 -19.24 -5.40
N ALA A 200 36.87 -19.03 -6.71
CA ALA A 200 38.15 -19.11 -7.40
C ALA A 200 39.18 -18.12 -6.82
N ALA A 201 38.77 -16.86 -6.60
CA ALA A 201 39.66 -15.86 -5.99
C ALA A 201 40.10 -16.21 -4.56
N LEU A 202 39.25 -16.90 -3.79
CA LEU A 202 39.59 -17.39 -2.45
C LEU A 202 40.51 -18.62 -2.51
N GLU A 203 40.32 -19.51 -3.48
CA GLU A 203 41.22 -20.65 -3.73
C GLU A 203 42.62 -20.18 -4.16
N ASP A 204 42.71 -19.13 -4.98
CA ASP A 204 43.98 -18.50 -5.36
C ASP A 204 44.69 -17.87 -4.14
N GLN A 205 43.94 -17.21 -3.24
CA GLN A 205 44.49 -16.67 -1.98
C GLN A 205 44.99 -17.77 -1.03
N LEU A 206 44.33 -18.94 -1.01
CA LEU A 206 44.78 -20.10 -0.26
C LEU A 206 46.05 -20.70 -0.87
N ALA A 207 46.16 -20.78 -2.19
CA ALA A 207 47.36 -21.23 -2.87
C ALA A 207 48.55 -20.31 -2.60
N ALA A 208 48.36 -18.99 -2.67
CA ALA A 208 49.38 -18.00 -2.35
C ALA A 208 49.85 -18.08 -0.88
N SER A 209 48.89 -18.28 0.05
CA SER A 209 49.20 -18.40 1.48
C SER A 209 49.97 -19.70 1.79
N LYS A 210 49.66 -20.82 1.12
CA LYS A 210 50.43 -22.08 1.22
C LYS A 210 51.86 -21.92 0.68
N ALA A 211 52.03 -21.22 -0.44
CA ALA A 211 53.37 -20.94 -0.99
C ALA A 211 54.23 -20.09 -0.05
N LEU A 212 53.63 -19.13 0.67
CA LEU A 212 54.34 -18.34 1.69
C LEU A 212 54.79 -19.19 2.88
N LEU A 213 53.99 -20.18 3.30
CA LEU A 213 54.36 -21.10 4.37
C LEU A 213 55.53 -21.99 3.95
N THR A 214 55.51 -22.55 2.73
CA THR A 214 56.63 -23.36 2.22
C THR A 214 57.92 -22.54 2.11
N SER A 215 57.85 -21.29 1.65
CA SER A 215 59.03 -20.41 1.61
C SER A 215 59.53 -20.04 3.01
N ALA A 216 58.63 -19.85 3.97
CA ALA A 216 59.02 -19.57 5.35
C ALA A 216 59.70 -20.79 6.01
N GLU A 217 59.22 -22.00 5.75
CA GLU A 217 59.85 -23.25 6.19
C GLU A 217 61.25 -23.43 5.61
N GLU A 218 61.45 -23.12 4.32
CA GLU A 218 62.77 -23.14 3.67
C GLU A 218 63.75 -22.14 4.31
N ILE A 219 63.28 -20.91 4.61
CA ILE A 219 64.09 -19.88 5.26
C ILE A 219 64.48 -20.29 6.69
N ILE A 220 63.56 -20.88 7.44
CA ILE A 220 63.82 -21.39 8.79
C ILE A 220 64.83 -22.54 8.73
N ASN A 221 64.63 -23.51 7.84
CA ASN A 221 65.54 -24.65 7.68
C ASN A 221 66.94 -24.22 7.24
N ALA A 222 67.04 -23.21 6.36
CA ALA A 222 68.32 -22.64 5.96
C ALA A 222 69.00 -21.84 7.09
N GLY A 223 68.23 -21.12 7.90
CA GLY A 223 68.70 -20.39 9.08
C GLY A 223 69.22 -21.34 10.17
N VAL A 224 68.50 -22.42 10.45
CA VAL A 224 68.88 -23.46 11.42
C VAL A 224 70.19 -24.15 10.99
N LYS A 225 70.32 -24.51 9.70
CA LYS A 225 71.56 -25.12 9.16
C LYS A 225 72.78 -24.20 9.26
N LYS A 226 72.59 -22.88 9.10
CA LYS A 226 73.67 -21.88 9.14
C LYS A 226 73.88 -21.23 10.51
N LYS A 227 73.12 -21.64 11.55
CA LYS A 227 73.07 -21.01 12.88
C LYS A 227 72.81 -19.49 12.84
N ASP A 228 72.06 -19.04 11.83
CA ASP A 228 71.77 -17.63 11.59
C ASP A 228 70.40 -17.27 12.19
N MET A 229 70.42 -16.76 13.43
CA MET A 229 69.21 -16.46 14.20
C MET A 229 68.33 -15.38 13.57
N ASN A 230 68.92 -14.47 12.78
CA ASN A 230 68.17 -13.41 12.09
C ASN A 230 67.27 -14.00 11.00
N LYS A 231 67.75 -15.03 10.28
CA LYS A 231 66.95 -15.72 9.26
C LYS A 231 65.83 -16.55 9.87
N VAL A 232 66.08 -17.23 10.99
CA VAL A 232 65.05 -17.98 11.73
C VAL A 232 63.95 -17.04 12.23
N SER A 233 64.33 -15.89 12.81
CA SER A 233 63.36 -14.86 13.24
C SER A 233 62.54 -14.33 12.07
N SER A 234 63.18 -14.00 10.94
CA SER A 234 62.48 -13.52 9.74
C SER A 234 61.50 -14.56 9.18
N GLY A 235 61.86 -15.84 9.22
CA GLY A 235 61.00 -16.94 8.80
C GLY A 235 59.80 -17.13 9.73
N HIS A 236 59.96 -16.98 11.05
CA HIS A 236 58.85 -17.03 12.01
C HIS A 236 57.84 -15.88 11.81
N VAL A 237 58.31 -14.69 11.47
CA VAL A 237 57.42 -13.56 11.13
C VAL A 237 56.61 -13.86 9.87
N LEU A 238 57.22 -14.48 8.85
CA LEU A 238 56.52 -14.89 7.64
C LEU A 238 55.52 -16.03 7.90
N LEU A 239 55.86 -17.01 8.75
CA LEU A 239 54.93 -18.05 9.18
C LEU A 239 53.70 -17.48 9.89
N ALA A 240 53.90 -16.55 10.83
CA ALA A 240 52.80 -15.92 11.55
C ALA A 240 51.86 -15.16 10.60
N LYS A 241 52.43 -14.43 9.64
CA LYS A 241 51.66 -13.71 8.61
C LYS A 241 50.92 -14.65 7.66
N GLY A 242 51.56 -15.74 7.24
CA GLY A 242 50.95 -16.77 6.40
C GLY A 242 49.77 -17.45 7.10
N ASN A 243 49.94 -17.84 8.36
CA ASN A 243 48.89 -18.48 9.17
C ASN A 243 47.69 -17.56 9.41
N ALA A 244 47.91 -16.28 9.76
CA ALA A 244 46.82 -15.32 9.94
C ALA A 244 46.01 -15.09 8.65
N SER A 245 46.70 -15.01 7.49
CA SER A 245 46.04 -14.88 6.19
C SER A 245 45.22 -16.13 5.83
N LEU A 246 45.75 -17.31 6.14
CA LEU A 246 45.11 -18.59 5.90
C LEU A 246 43.82 -18.74 6.74
N GLU A 247 43.84 -18.39 8.03
CA GLU A 247 42.64 -18.43 8.87
C GLU A 247 41.52 -17.53 8.34
N ILE A 248 41.86 -16.31 7.91
CA ILE A 248 40.88 -15.36 7.35
C ILE A 248 40.27 -15.91 6.05
N ALA A 249 41.07 -16.52 5.18
CA ALA A 249 40.61 -17.10 3.92
C ALA A 249 39.69 -18.33 4.18
N PHE A 250 40.07 -19.23 5.09
CA PHE A 250 39.24 -20.37 5.48
C PHE A 250 37.91 -19.95 6.11
N GLY A 251 37.92 -18.94 6.99
CA GLY A 251 36.72 -18.41 7.61
C GLY A 251 35.73 -17.81 6.60
N LYS A 252 36.23 -17.19 5.52
CA LYS A 252 35.39 -16.68 4.42
C LYS A 252 34.84 -17.81 3.55
N LEU A 253 35.63 -18.83 3.27
CA LEU A 253 35.23 -19.97 2.44
C LEU A 253 34.13 -20.80 3.12
N SER A 254 34.27 -21.07 4.42
CA SER A 254 33.24 -21.77 5.22
C SER A 254 31.89 -21.04 5.20
N LYS A 255 31.90 -19.71 5.40
CA LYS A 255 30.68 -18.89 5.33
C LYS A 255 30.00 -18.94 3.96
N LEU A 256 30.77 -18.96 2.87
CA LEU A 256 30.23 -19.09 1.51
C LEU A 256 29.59 -20.46 1.27
N GLU A 257 30.20 -21.54 1.76
CA GLU A 257 29.63 -22.89 1.64
C GLU A 257 28.30 -23.04 2.41
N GLU A 258 28.19 -22.46 3.60
CA GLU A 258 26.93 -22.43 4.35
C GLU A 258 25.82 -21.68 3.60
N ILE A 259 26.16 -20.53 3.00
CA ILE A 259 25.21 -19.73 2.20
C ILE A 259 24.77 -20.53 0.96
N SER A 260 25.68 -21.26 0.32
CA SER A 260 25.38 -22.14 -0.81
C SER A 260 24.42 -23.27 -0.43
N LYS A 261 24.66 -23.96 0.70
CA LYS A 261 23.76 -25.00 1.22
C LYS A 261 22.36 -24.46 1.51
N LYS A 262 22.26 -23.30 2.18
CA LYS A 262 20.98 -22.64 2.46
C LYS A 262 20.24 -22.28 1.16
N ARG A 263 20.92 -21.69 0.18
CA ARG A 263 20.30 -21.35 -1.13
C ARG A 263 19.79 -22.58 -1.88
N LYS A 264 20.53 -23.68 -1.89
CA LYS A 264 20.07 -24.94 -2.50
C LYS A 264 18.83 -25.48 -1.80
N HIS A 265 18.78 -25.45 -0.47
CA HIS A 265 17.60 -25.85 0.31
C HIS A 265 16.37 -24.99 -0.01
N TYR A 266 16.51 -23.66 -0.07
CA TYR A 266 15.41 -22.76 -0.44
C TYR A 266 14.91 -22.97 -1.87
N CYS A 267 15.81 -23.26 -2.81
CA CYS A 267 15.46 -23.54 -4.20
C CYS A 267 14.67 -24.86 -4.33
N VAL A 268 15.09 -25.90 -3.61
CA VAL A 268 14.38 -27.20 -3.57
C VAL A 268 13.01 -27.05 -2.91
N VAL A 269 12.91 -26.38 -1.76
CA VAL A 269 11.63 -26.12 -1.08
C VAL A 269 10.68 -25.28 -1.95
N SER A 270 11.19 -24.24 -2.62
CA SER A 270 10.37 -23.44 -3.56
C SER A 270 9.88 -24.25 -4.76
N ARG A 271 10.66 -25.24 -5.22
CA ARG A 271 10.29 -26.11 -6.33
C ARG A 271 9.26 -27.16 -5.90
N LEU A 272 9.39 -27.69 -4.68
CA LEU A 272 8.42 -28.61 -4.08
C LEU A 272 7.08 -27.92 -3.80
N LEU A 273 7.09 -26.70 -3.26
CA LEU A 273 5.87 -25.90 -3.06
C LEU A 273 5.14 -25.61 -4.37
N LYS A 274 5.88 -25.30 -5.45
CA LYS A 274 5.30 -25.11 -6.80
C LYS A 274 4.72 -26.40 -7.41
N LEU A 275 5.23 -27.57 -7.02
CA LEU A 275 4.73 -28.86 -7.50
C LEU A 275 3.56 -29.38 -6.66
N SER A 276 3.43 -28.97 -5.39
CA SER A 276 2.33 -29.35 -4.50
C SER A 276 1.05 -28.53 -4.67
N GLY A 277 1.02 -27.56 -5.60
CA GLY A 277 -0.20 -26.84 -5.97
C GLY A 277 -0.84 -26.01 -4.85
N VAL A 278 -0.03 -25.49 -3.92
CA VAL A 278 -0.43 -24.41 -2.98
C VAL A 278 0.08 -23.08 -3.52
#